data_AF-A0A2G9HUF8-F1
#
_entry.id   AF-A0A2G9HUF8-F1
#
_cell.length_a   1.000
_cell.length_b   1.000
_cell.length_c   1.000
_cell.angle_alpha   90.00
_cell.angle_beta   90.00
_cell.angle_gamma   90.00
#
_symmetry.space_group_name_H-M   'P 1'
#
loop_
_entity.id
_entity.type
_entity.pdbx_description
1 polymer ?
#
loop_
_entity_poly.entity_id
_entity_poly.type
_entity_poly.pdbx_seq_one_letter_code
_entity_poly.pdbx_strand_id
1 'polypeptide(L)'
;MKSLYKAAAALYRTDPWKRLRPYHLFGVKVGKDWDWYSNKQPFPCIQFIGGDGGDLAIHMFKSQDDAKKTTGSRETIRTHNVEFLRVTYEVESLMFLSNKRMVTTLSLEKSGEDRFPVFDVVRCSTSGELEFRNPTVEELRFVYCVMKAVALVHPLLEEDIGAGPKYSRVIRFSPFIETVDVQWPTEMAKGNDLVAVTVSHPPNRGYESRNSSGCSTPRKDLEVQEEDAIS
;
A
#
# COMPACT_ATOMS: atom_id res chain seq x y z
N MET A 1 -2.43 -4.43 19.69
CA MET A 1 -2.63 -2.96 19.48
C MET A 1 -1.33 -2.19 19.51
N LYS A 2 -0.45 -2.38 20.51
CA LYS A 2 0.87 -1.74 20.54
C LYS A 2 1.67 -1.99 19.25
N SER A 3 1.68 -3.23 18.76
CA SER A 3 2.40 -3.59 17.53
C SER A 3 1.86 -2.88 16.27
N LEU A 4 0.56 -2.58 16.23
CA LEU A 4 -0.06 -1.81 15.15
C LEU A 4 0.41 -0.35 15.16
N TYR A 5 0.43 0.29 16.33
CA TYR A 5 0.94 1.66 16.48
C TYR A 5 2.44 1.76 16.17
N LYS A 6 3.23 0.76 16.57
CA LYS A 6 4.65 0.65 16.18
C LYS A 6 4.82 0.57 14.67
N ALA A 7 4.01 -0.24 14.00
CA ALA A 7 4.06 -0.37 12.55
C ALA A 7 3.66 0.94 11.83
N ALA A 8 2.64 1.63 12.33
CA ALA A 8 2.26 2.95 11.82
C ALA A 8 3.37 4.00 12.03
N ALA A 9 3.99 4.05 13.22
CA ALA A 9 5.10 4.95 13.49
C ALA A 9 6.32 4.63 12.61
N ALA A 10 6.61 3.35 12.36
CA ALA A 10 7.68 2.94 11.45
C ALA A 10 7.42 3.41 10.01
N LEU A 11 6.20 3.24 9.48
CA LEU A 11 5.83 3.75 8.17
C LEU A 11 5.82 5.27 8.11
N TYR A 12 5.49 5.96 9.19
CA TYR A 12 5.56 7.41 9.22
C TYR A 12 7.00 7.91 9.03
N ARG A 13 7.95 7.30 9.75
CA ARG A 13 9.38 7.70 9.74
C ARG A 13 10.06 7.54 8.38
N THR A 14 9.52 6.70 7.51
CA THR A 14 10.07 6.53 6.16
C THR A 14 9.59 7.63 5.21
N ASP A 15 8.79 8.59 5.70
CA ASP A 15 8.32 9.78 4.97
C ASP A 15 7.70 9.49 3.57
N PRO A 16 6.82 8.48 3.42
CA PRO A 16 6.28 8.11 2.11
C PRO A 16 5.58 9.27 1.41
N TRP A 17 4.88 10.15 2.15
CA TRP A 17 4.12 11.28 1.60
C TRP A 17 4.98 12.39 0.99
N LYS A 18 6.30 12.42 1.22
CA LYS A 18 7.18 13.39 0.54
C LYS A 18 7.33 13.06 -0.95
N ARG A 19 7.29 11.77 -1.29
CA ARG A 19 7.51 11.24 -2.65
C ARG A 19 6.23 10.69 -3.28
N LEU A 20 5.37 10.06 -2.50
CA LEU A 20 4.10 9.51 -2.96
C LEU A 20 3.04 10.61 -2.99
N ARG A 21 2.08 10.42 -3.89
CA ARG A 21 1.01 11.38 -4.18
C ARG A 21 -0.29 10.61 -4.38
N PRO A 22 -1.47 11.24 -4.23
CA PRO A 22 -2.75 10.57 -4.35
C PRO A 22 -2.92 9.74 -5.65
N TYR A 23 -2.44 10.19 -6.81
CA TYR A 23 -2.60 9.40 -8.04
C TYR A 23 -1.77 8.09 -8.06
N HIS A 24 -0.80 7.90 -7.14
CA HIS A 24 -0.04 6.67 -7.01
C HIS A 24 -0.86 5.62 -6.26
N LEU A 25 -1.44 4.69 -7.03
CA LEU A 25 -2.13 3.52 -6.50
C LEU A 25 -1.18 2.33 -6.43
N PHE A 26 -1.34 1.51 -5.39
CA PHE A 26 -0.57 0.28 -5.19
C PHE A 26 -1.53 -0.90 -5.00
N GLY A 27 -1.22 -2.02 -5.65
CA GLY A 27 -1.88 -3.29 -5.38
C GLY A 27 -1.21 -3.99 -4.22
N VAL A 28 -1.99 -4.58 -3.32
CA VAL A 28 -1.49 -5.32 -2.17
C VAL A 28 -2.15 -6.69 -2.09
N LYS A 29 -1.34 -7.72 -1.86
CA LYS A 29 -1.79 -9.07 -1.55
C LYS A 29 -1.15 -9.53 -0.24
N VAL A 30 -1.96 -9.81 0.76
CA VAL A 30 -1.49 -10.31 2.06
C VAL A 30 -1.85 -11.78 2.18
N GLY A 31 -0.85 -12.65 2.14
CA GLY A 31 -1.02 -14.09 2.19
C GLY A 31 -1.81 -14.64 0.99
N LYS A 32 -2.48 -15.75 1.24
CA LYS A 32 -3.34 -16.46 0.30
C LYS A 32 -4.80 -16.19 0.64
N ASP A 33 -5.70 -16.39 -0.31
CA ASP A 33 -7.12 -16.03 -0.13
C ASP A 33 -7.79 -16.79 1.03
N TRP A 34 -7.35 -18.03 1.28
CA TRP A 34 -7.84 -18.85 2.40
C TRP A 34 -7.33 -18.42 3.78
N ASP A 35 -6.36 -17.50 3.85
CA ASP A 35 -5.93 -16.93 5.12
C ASP A 35 -6.98 -15.94 5.69
N TRP A 36 -8.02 -15.63 4.90
CA TRP A 36 -9.11 -14.68 5.20
C TRP A 36 -10.46 -15.38 5.35
N TYR A 37 -11.26 -14.97 6.35
CA TYR A 37 -12.50 -15.65 6.74
C TYR A 37 -13.56 -15.74 5.63
N SER A 38 -13.56 -14.81 4.69
CA SER A 38 -14.49 -14.76 3.56
C SER A 38 -13.91 -15.30 2.25
N ASN A 39 -12.75 -15.98 2.30
CA ASN A 39 -11.94 -16.35 1.12
C ASN A 39 -11.60 -15.16 0.21
N LYS A 40 -11.60 -13.93 0.76
CA LYS A 40 -11.28 -12.71 0.04
C LYS A 40 -10.58 -11.73 0.98
N GLN A 41 -9.44 -11.21 0.55
CA GLN A 41 -8.75 -10.19 1.32
C GLN A 41 -9.55 -8.86 1.40
N PRO A 42 -9.51 -8.15 2.54
CA PRO A 42 -10.34 -6.95 2.75
C PRO A 42 -10.08 -5.80 1.77
N PHE A 43 -8.80 -5.45 1.52
CA PHE A 43 -8.43 -4.23 0.79
C PHE A 43 -7.25 -4.46 -0.18
N PRO A 44 -7.49 -4.90 -1.43
CA PRO A 44 -6.43 -5.20 -2.38
C PRO A 44 -5.72 -3.97 -2.98
N CYS A 45 -6.21 -2.75 -2.74
CA CYS A 45 -5.67 -1.53 -3.35
C CYS A 45 -5.44 -0.47 -2.28
N ILE A 46 -4.30 0.22 -2.30
CA ILE A 46 -3.97 1.27 -1.35
C ILE A 46 -3.50 2.55 -2.03
N GLN A 47 -3.57 3.65 -1.29
CA GLN A 47 -3.18 4.98 -1.73
C GLN A 47 -2.65 5.80 -0.56
N PHE A 48 -1.63 6.62 -0.80
CA PHE A 48 -1.13 7.61 0.16
C PHE A 48 -1.75 8.98 -0.12
N ILE A 49 -2.22 9.65 0.93
CA ILE A 49 -2.79 11.00 0.89
C ILE A 49 -1.89 11.94 1.70
N GLY A 50 -1.63 13.12 1.15
CA GLY A 50 -0.84 14.18 1.80
C GLY A 50 0.47 14.49 1.10
N GLY A 51 1.23 15.42 1.69
CA GLY A 51 2.49 15.94 1.13
C GLY A 51 2.39 17.28 0.38
N ASP A 52 1.18 17.82 0.28
CA ASP A 52 0.82 19.09 -0.39
C ASP A 52 -0.01 20.03 0.51
N GLY A 53 0.05 19.84 1.83
CA GLY A 53 -0.67 20.65 2.82
C GLY A 53 -2.00 20.04 3.30
N GLY A 54 -2.41 18.90 2.75
CA GLY A 54 -3.52 18.09 3.27
C GLY A 54 -3.13 17.13 4.40
N ASP A 55 -4.11 16.38 4.91
CA ASP A 55 -3.90 15.34 5.91
C ASP A 55 -2.96 14.24 5.41
N LEU A 56 -2.10 13.76 6.31
CA LEU A 56 -1.26 12.59 6.07
C LEU A 56 -2.08 11.33 6.36
N ALA A 57 -2.36 10.54 5.32
CA ALA A 57 -3.15 9.33 5.47
C ALA A 57 -2.78 8.21 4.49
N ILE A 58 -3.31 7.02 4.78
CA ILE A 58 -3.29 5.86 3.90
C ILE A 58 -4.74 5.40 3.75
N HIS A 59 -5.22 5.34 2.52
CA HIS A 59 -6.53 4.79 2.18
C HIS A 59 -6.35 3.39 1.62
N MET A 60 -7.18 2.46 2.08
CA MET A 60 -7.22 1.07 1.63
C MET A 60 -8.61 0.77 1.07
N PHE A 61 -8.67 0.45 -0.23
CA PHE A 61 -9.89 0.30 -1.00
C PHE A 61 -10.18 -1.17 -1.30
N LYS A 62 -11.48 -1.49 -1.40
CA LYS A 62 -11.97 -2.83 -1.79
C LYS A 62 -11.67 -3.18 -3.26
N SER A 63 -11.40 -2.19 -4.10
CA SER A 63 -10.98 -2.38 -5.49
C SER A 63 -10.22 -1.17 -6.06
N GLN A 64 -9.57 -1.35 -7.20
CA GLN A 64 -8.96 -0.23 -7.95
C GLN A 64 -10.02 0.76 -8.46
N ASP A 65 -11.21 0.28 -8.80
CA ASP A 65 -12.29 1.15 -9.29
C ASP A 65 -12.86 2.02 -8.17
N ASP A 66 -12.97 1.47 -6.96
CA ASP A 66 -13.32 2.26 -5.77
C ASP A 66 -12.29 3.35 -5.53
N ALA A 67 -10.99 3.02 -5.61
CA ALA A 67 -9.92 4.01 -5.50
C ALA A 67 -10.04 5.12 -6.56
N LYS A 68 -10.29 4.76 -7.82
CA LYS A 68 -10.47 5.75 -8.90
C LYS A 68 -11.68 6.64 -8.69
N LYS A 69 -12.81 6.08 -8.24
CA LYS A 69 -14.03 6.85 -7.96
C LYS A 69 -13.81 7.88 -6.85
N THR A 70 -13.13 7.48 -5.78
CA THR A 70 -12.87 8.34 -4.61
C THR A 70 -11.82 9.42 -4.89
N THR A 71 -10.94 9.21 -5.87
CA THR A 71 -9.81 10.12 -6.16
C THR A 71 -10.03 11.02 -7.37
N GLY A 72 -11.02 10.71 -8.21
CA GLY A 72 -11.32 11.45 -9.44
C GLY A 72 -11.98 12.81 -9.22
N SER A 73 -12.59 13.07 -8.06
CA SER A 73 -13.15 14.39 -7.73
C SER A 73 -12.16 15.21 -6.91
N ARG A 74 -12.09 16.53 -7.20
CA ARG A 74 -11.27 17.53 -6.49
C ARG A 74 -11.48 17.55 -4.97
N GLU A 75 -12.56 16.93 -4.50
CA GLU A 75 -12.83 16.60 -3.11
C GLU A 75 -12.92 15.08 -2.97
N THR A 76 -12.05 14.49 -2.15
CA THR A 76 -11.77 13.05 -2.13
C THR A 76 -12.87 12.17 -1.53
N ILE A 77 -14.08 12.66 -1.23
CA ILE A 77 -15.10 11.83 -0.53
C ILE A 77 -16.54 12.21 -0.88
N ARG A 78 -16.91 12.14 -2.17
CA ARG A 78 -18.33 12.27 -2.57
C ARG A 78 -18.91 11.04 -3.26
N THR A 79 -18.16 9.94 -3.33
CA THR A 79 -18.69 8.70 -3.93
C THR A 79 -19.54 7.95 -2.91
N HIS A 80 -20.86 7.95 -3.13
CA HIS A 80 -21.81 7.22 -2.29
C HIS A 80 -21.51 5.71 -2.24
N ASN A 81 -21.76 5.10 -1.08
CA ASN A 81 -21.72 3.64 -0.84
C ASN A 81 -20.35 2.95 -1.07
N VAL A 82 -19.26 3.70 -1.15
CA VAL A 82 -17.91 3.14 -1.15
C VAL A 82 -17.36 3.17 0.28
N GLU A 83 -17.13 1.99 0.85
CA GLU A 83 -16.39 1.87 2.10
C GLU A 83 -14.90 1.68 1.81
N PHE A 84 -14.05 2.44 2.49
CA PHE A 84 -12.60 2.24 2.50
C PHE A 84 -12.06 2.40 3.92
N LEU A 85 -10.97 1.69 4.22
CA LEU A 85 -10.28 1.83 5.50
C LEU A 85 -9.29 2.98 5.41
N ARG A 86 -9.33 3.84 6.42
CA ARG A 86 -8.47 5.00 6.54
C ARG A 86 -7.52 4.85 7.73
N VAL A 87 -6.26 5.16 7.49
CA VAL A 87 -5.24 5.34 8.53
C VAL A 87 -4.79 6.80 8.46
N THR A 88 -5.29 7.66 9.34
CA THR A 88 -4.88 9.07 9.42
C THR A 88 -3.81 9.26 10.49
N TYR A 89 -2.91 10.21 10.28
CA TYR A 89 -1.89 10.62 11.25
C TYR A 89 -2.28 11.97 11.84
N GLU A 90 -3.18 11.92 12.83
CA GLU A 90 -3.78 13.11 13.42
C GLU A 90 -2.87 13.74 14.46
N VAL A 91 -2.92 15.07 14.56
CA VAL A 91 -2.24 15.83 15.62
C VAL A 91 -2.95 15.58 16.94
N GLU A 92 -2.18 15.35 18.00
CA GLU A 92 -2.71 15.07 19.33
C GLU A 92 -3.74 16.11 19.78
N SER A 93 -3.49 17.40 19.54
CA SER A 93 -4.40 18.49 19.92
C SER A 93 -5.81 18.33 19.37
N LEU A 94 -5.95 17.78 18.16
CA LEU A 94 -7.21 17.58 17.44
C LEU A 94 -7.94 16.28 17.81
N MET A 95 -7.29 15.37 18.53
CA MET A 95 -7.89 14.10 18.92
C MET A 95 -8.97 14.27 19.99
N PHE A 96 -10.03 13.44 19.86
CA PHE A 96 -11.02 13.27 20.92
C PHE A 96 -10.38 12.83 22.24
N LEU A 97 -10.97 13.25 23.36
CA LEU A 97 -10.44 12.99 24.70
C LEU A 97 -10.30 11.50 25.02
N SER A 98 -11.21 10.66 24.50
CA SER A 98 -11.15 9.20 24.62
C SER A 98 -9.88 8.64 23.97
N ASN A 99 -9.52 9.13 22.78
CA ASN A 99 -8.32 8.69 22.05
C ASN A 99 -7.05 9.14 22.78
N LYS A 100 -7.01 10.38 23.29
CA LYS A 100 -5.89 10.88 24.12
C LYS A 100 -5.67 10.01 25.35
N ARG A 101 -6.75 9.65 26.06
CA ARG A 101 -6.68 8.76 27.23
C ARG A 101 -6.16 7.39 26.86
N MET A 102 -6.62 6.82 25.75
CA MET A 102 -6.15 5.52 25.27
C MET A 102 -4.66 5.55 24.92
N VAL A 103 -4.22 6.55 24.16
CA VAL A 103 -2.81 6.78 23.79
C VAL A 103 -1.92 6.83 25.03
N THR A 104 -2.32 7.64 26.02
CA THR A 104 -1.58 7.82 27.27
C THR A 104 -1.54 6.51 28.08
N THR A 105 -2.70 5.86 28.25
CA THR A 105 -2.84 4.65 29.09
C THR A 105 -2.08 3.47 28.53
N LEU A 106 -2.08 3.31 27.21
CA LEU A 106 -1.41 2.19 26.53
C LEU A 106 0.04 2.53 26.15
N SER A 107 0.51 3.75 26.43
CA SER A 107 1.82 4.28 26.04
C SER A 107 2.10 4.04 24.55
N LEU A 108 1.14 4.46 23.71
CA LEU A 108 1.21 4.23 22.27
C LEU A 108 2.28 5.12 21.65
N GLU A 109 2.97 4.57 20.66
CA GLU A 109 4.05 5.26 19.97
C GLU A 109 3.50 6.38 19.08
N LYS A 110 4.11 7.57 19.19
CA LYS A 110 3.82 8.68 18.29
C LYS A 110 4.46 8.48 16.92
N SER A 111 3.71 8.82 15.89
CA SER A 111 4.10 8.79 14.49
C SER A 111 4.51 10.21 14.07
N GLY A 112 5.60 10.72 14.63
CA GLY A 112 6.08 12.10 14.41
C GLY A 112 6.29 12.87 15.71
N GLU A 113 6.28 14.20 15.64
CA GLU A 113 6.47 15.06 16.82
C GLU A 113 5.30 14.97 17.80
N ASP A 114 4.07 15.01 17.29
CA ASP A 114 2.82 15.07 18.06
C ASP A 114 1.65 14.34 17.37
N ARG A 115 1.94 13.39 16.49
CA ARG A 115 0.92 12.69 15.70
C ARG A 115 0.70 11.27 16.16
N PHE A 116 -0.54 10.80 16.11
CA PHE A 116 -0.88 9.40 16.36
C PHE A 116 -1.77 8.85 15.24
N PRO A 117 -1.62 7.54 14.93
CA PRO A 117 -2.46 6.92 13.93
C PRO A 117 -3.88 6.72 14.49
N VAL A 118 -4.87 7.07 13.67
CA VAL A 118 -6.28 6.76 13.88
C VAL A 118 -6.71 5.80 12.77
N PHE A 119 -7.44 4.75 13.16
CA PHE A 119 -7.90 3.70 12.27
C PHE A 119 -9.42 3.70 12.26
N ASP A 120 -10.02 3.98 11.11
CA ASP A 120 -11.46 4.01 10.93
C ASP A 120 -11.85 3.51 9.54
N VAL A 121 -13.08 3.01 9.42
CA VAL A 121 -13.66 2.74 8.10
C VAL A 121 -14.65 3.84 7.80
N VAL A 122 -14.48 4.48 6.65
CA VAL A 122 -15.28 5.61 6.20
C VAL A 122 -16.16 5.18 5.06
N ARG A 123 -17.39 5.69 5.05
CA ARG A 123 -18.30 5.62 3.91
C ARG A 123 -19.06 6.93 3.73
N CYS A 124 -19.39 7.25 2.49
CA CYS A 124 -20.26 8.38 2.17
C CYS A 124 -21.70 7.87 2.04
N SER A 125 -22.61 8.43 2.85
CA SER A 125 -24.04 8.13 2.77
C SER A 125 -24.63 8.65 1.45
N THR A 126 -25.85 8.22 1.10
CA THR A 126 -26.56 8.76 -0.08
C THR A 126 -26.87 10.26 0.03
N SER A 127 -26.86 10.84 1.24
CA SER A 127 -27.02 12.28 1.46
C SER A 127 -25.71 13.07 1.35
N GLY A 128 -24.58 12.40 1.14
CA GLY A 128 -23.25 13.03 1.07
C GLY A 128 -22.56 13.17 2.43
N GLU A 129 -23.17 12.69 3.51
CA GLU A 129 -22.60 12.72 4.85
C GLU A 129 -21.55 11.62 5.03
N LEU A 130 -20.52 11.91 5.82
CA LEU A 130 -19.50 10.93 6.17
C LEU A 130 -19.95 10.11 7.37
N GLU A 131 -19.92 8.79 7.22
CA GLU A 131 -20.19 7.84 8.28
C GLU A 131 -18.93 7.06 8.61
N PHE A 132 -18.67 6.92 9.90
CA PHE A 132 -17.47 6.28 10.44
C PHE A 132 -17.85 5.05 11.26
N ARG A 133 -17.10 3.97 11.10
CA ARG A 133 -17.18 2.80 11.98
C ARG A 133 -15.79 2.37 12.42
N ASN A 134 -15.75 1.68 13.56
CA ASN A 134 -14.53 1.02 14.01
C ASN A 134 -14.18 -0.14 13.05
N PRO A 135 -12.88 -0.34 12.73
CA PRO A 135 -12.44 -1.50 11.98
C PRO A 135 -12.61 -2.81 12.77
N THR A 136 -12.80 -3.92 12.06
CA THR A 136 -12.79 -5.26 12.66
C THR A 136 -11.36 -5.71 12.98
N VAL A 137 -11.21 -6.74 13.82
CA VAL A 137 -9.89 -7.30 14.14
C VAL A 137 -9.17 -7.81 12.88
N GLU A 138 -9.89 -8.38 11.91
CA GLU A 138 -9.31 -8.85 10.66
C GLU A 138 -8.83 -7.71 9.77
N GLU A 139 -9.61 -6.62 9.70
CA GLU A 139 -9.19 -5.38 9.02
C GLU A 139 -7.92 -4.81 9.67
N LEU A 140 -7.82 -4.79 11.00
CA LEU A 140 -6.62 -4.33 11.71
C LEU A 140 -5.41 -5.24 11.48
N ARG A 141 -5.60 -6.57 11.40
CA ARG A 141 -4.54 -7.52 11.05
C ARG A 141 -4.02 -7.28 9.64
N PHE A 142 -4.93 -7.04 8.69
CA PHE A 142 -4.56 -6.65 7.33
C PHE A 142 -3.73 -5.37 7.31
N VAL A 143 -4.21 -4.31 7.99
CA VAL A 143 -3.53 -3.01 8.08
C VAL A 143 -2.12 -3.14 8.66
N TYR A 144 -1.93 -3.94 9.70
CA TYR A 144 -0.60 -4.21 10.26
C TYR A 144 0.37 -4.74 9.19
N CYS A 145 -0.03 -5.76 8.44
CA CYS A 145 0.80 -6.35 7.39
C CYS A 145 1.13 -5.36 6.30
N VAL A 146 0.13 -4.59 5.85
CA VAL A 146 0.33 -3.55 4.84
C VAL A 146 1.31 -2.49 5.33
N MET A 147 1.15 -1.96 6.55
CA MET A 147 2.04 -0.91 7.04
C MET A 147 3.49 -1.40 7.16
N LYS A 148 3.68 -2.63 7.67
CA LYS A 148 5.00 -3.26 7.77
C LYS A 148 5.63 -3.46 6.40
N ALA A 149 4.89 -4.00 5.44
CA ALA A 149 5.40 -4.26 4.11
C ALA A 149 5.71 -2.96 3.38
N VAL A 150 4.78 -2.01 3.39
CA VAL A 150 4.92 -0.75 2.65
C VAL A 150 6.09 0.07 3.18
N ALA A 151 6.32 0.11 4.50
CA ALA A 151 7.47 0.78 5.09
C ALA A 151 8.82 0.25 4.53
N LEU A 152 8.88 -1.02 4.15
CA LEU A 152 10.07 -1.63 3.55
C LEU A 152 10.14 -1.42 2.04
N VAL A 153 9.01 -1.50 1.34
CA VAL A 153 9.01 -1.53 -0.13
C VAL A 153 8.94 -0.15 -0.77
N HIS A 154 8.24 0.82 -0.17
CA HIS A 154 8.11 2.13 -0.81
C HIS A 154 9.46 2.83 -1.01
N PRO A 155 10.46 2.73 -0.09
CA PRO A 155 11.83 3.23 -0.33
C PRO A 155 12.43 2.75 -1.66
N LEU A 156 12.14 1.52 -2.07
CA LEU A 156 12.70 0.86 -3.25
C LEU A 156 12.09 1.31 -4.58
N LEU A 157 11.05 2.17 -4.56
CA LEU A 157 10.42 2.66 -5.78
C LEU A 157 11.36 3.57 -6.58
N GLU A 158 11.66 3.16 -7.80
CA GLU A 158 12.47 3.93 -8.76
C GLU A 158 11.61 4.92 -9.54
N GLU A 159 12.03 6.18 -9.59
CA GLU A 159 11.39 7.20 -10.42
C GLU A 159 11.62 6.91 -11.92
N ASP A 160 10.57 7.00 -12.73
CA ASP A 160 10.65 6.90 -14.18
C ASP A 160 11.13 8.25 -14.76
N ILE A 161 12.44 8.31 -15.06
CA ILE A 161 13.15 9.52 -15.53
C ILE A 161 13.03 9.69 -17.07
N GLY A 162 12.04 9.11 -17.75
CA GLY A 162 11.92 9.16 -19.22
C GLY A 162 11.81 10.58 -19.81
N ALA A 163 12.90 11.14 -20.35
CA ALA A 163 13.08 12.33 -21.21
C ALA A 163 12.03 13.48 -21.16
N GLY A 164 12.24 14.49 -20.30
CA GLY A 164 11.53 15.78 -20.40
C GLY A 164 11.74 16.72 -19.20
N PRO A 165 11.49 18.03 -19.38
CA PRO A 165 11.91 19.08 -18.45
C PRO A 165 11.33 18.95 -17.03
N LYS A 166 12.18 19.22 -16.02
CA LYS A 166 12.03 18.89 -14.59
C LYS A 166 10.87 19.57 -13.84
N TYR A 167 10.27 20.64 -14.37
CA TYR A 167 9.45 21.54 -13.56
C TYR A 167 7.94 21.27 -13.56
N SER A 168 7.44 20.33 -14.39
CA SER A 168 5.99 20.06 -14.49
C SER A 168 5.62 18.58 -14.38
N ARG A 169 6.56 17.72 -13.96
CA ARG A 169 6.33 16.28 -13.95
C ARG A 169 5.73 15.81 -12.64
N VAL A 170 4.50 15.34 -12.73
CA VAL A 170 3.92 14.32 -11.87
C VAL A 170 4.94 13.17 -11.79
N ILE A 171 5.52 12.94 -10.61
CA ILE A 171 6.44 11.81 -10.36
C ILE A 171 5.75 10.54 -10.88
N ARG A 172 6.47 9.73 -11.65
CA ARG A 172 6.01 8.41 -12.08
C ARG A 172 7.02 7.42 -11.54
N PHE A 173 6.57 6.22 -11.19
CA PHE A 173 7.47 5.13 -10.84
C PHE A 173 7.52 4.12 -11.96
N SER A 174 8.70 3.51 -12.12
CA SER A 174 8.82 2.28 -12.89
C SER A 174 7.86 1.22 -12.34
N PRO A 175 7.32 0.33 -13.19
CA PRO A 175 6.56 -0.82 -12.70
C PRO A 175 7.36 -1.59 -11.66
N PHE A 176 6.72 -1.92 -10.55
CA PHE A 176 7.36 -2.49 -9.37
C PHE A 176 6.50 -3.63 -8.83
N ILE A 177 7.12 -4.71 -8.41
CA ILE A 177 6.49 -5.79 -7.65
C ILE A 177 7.52 -6.35 -6.68
N GLU A 178 7.18 -6.37 -5.40
CA GLU A 178 8.07 -6.85 -4.34
C GLU A 178 7.25 -7.65 -3.34
N THR A 179 7.83 -8.73 -2.82
CA THR A 179 7.18 -9.57 -1.81
C THR A 179 8.06 -9.66 -0.59
N VAL A 180 7.50 -9.31 0.56
CA VAL A 180 8.22 -9.31 1.83
C VAL A 180 7.50 -10.18 2.85
N ASP A 181 8.26 -10.91 3.66
CA ASP A 181 7.71 -11.67 4.77
C ASP A 181 7.50 -10.77 5.98
N VAL A 182 6.27 -10.73 6.48
CA VAL A 182 5.90 -10.00 7.69
C VAL A 182 5.62 -11.00 8.80
N GLN A 183 6.25 -10.82 9.95
CA GLN A 183 5.95 -11.62 11.13
C GLN A 183 4.70 -11.07 11.85
N TRP A 184 3.75 -11.96 12.16
CA TRP A 184 2.62 -11.60 13.01
C TRP A 184 3.10 -11.17 14.40
N PRO A 185 2.51 -10.11 14.96
CA PRO A 185 2.79 -9.76 16.34
C PRO A 185 2.13 -10.81 17.24
N THR A 186 2.76 -11.11 18.38
CA THR A 186 2.31 -12.17 19.30
C THR A 186 0.85 -12.03 19.72
N GLU A 187 0.34 -10.79 19.80
CA GLU A 187 -1.05 -10.49 20.15
C GLU A 187 -2.08 -10.77 19.03
N MET A 188 -1.64 -10.94 17.78
CA MET A 188 -2.48 -11.17 16.59
C MET A 188 -2.10 -12.46 15.85
N ALA A 189 -1.09 -13.17 16.37
CA ALA A 189 -0.60 -14.43 15.87
C ALA A 189 -1.62 -15.54 16.17
N LYS A 190 -1.97 -16.31 15.14
CA LYS A 190 -2.64 -17.61 15.31
C LYS A 190 -1.63 -18.78 15.42
N GLY A 191 -0.33 -18.46 15.38
CA GLY A 191 0.83 -19.36 15.33
C GLY A 191 2.14 -18.58 15.06
N ASN A 192 3.28 -19.26 14.97
CA ASN A 192 4.58 -18.65 14.62
C ASN A 192 4.76 -18.52 13.10
N ASP A 193 3.81 -17.85 12.44
CA ASP A 193 3.77 -17.81 10.98
C ASP A 193 4.27 -16.47 10.44
N LEU A 194 5.11 -16.55 9.41
CA LEU A 194 5.38 -15.45 8.50
C LEU A 194 4.22 -15.36 7.51
N VAL A 195 3.83 -14.13 7.16
CA VAL A 195 2.87 -13.87 6.09
C VAL A 195 3.56 -13.11 4.97
N ALA A 196 3.53 -13.69 3.77
CA ALA A 196 4.04 -13.03 2.57
C ALA A 196 3.10 -11.87 2.18
N VAL A 197 3.66 -10.68 1.98
CA VAL A 197 2.94 -9.50 1.52
C VAL A 197 3.55 -9.03 0.21
N THR A 198 2.79 -9.12 -0.87
CA THR A 198 3.18 -8.62 -2.18
C THR A 198 2.62 -7.21 -2.38
N VAL A 199 3.49 -6.26 -2.74
CA VAL A 199 3.12 -4.90 -3.11
C VAL A 199 3.50 -4.66 -4.56
N SER A 200 2.60 -4.08 -5.34
CA SER A 200 2.78 -3.83 -6.77
C SER A 200 2.39 -2.42 -7.17
N HIS A 201 3.10 -1.85 -8.14
CA HIS A 201 2.78 -0.60 -8.80
C HIS A 201 2.94 -0.74 -10.32
N PRO A 202 1.96 -0.35 -11.15
CA PRO A 202 0.57 -0.04 -10.78
C PRO A 202 -0.15 -1.26 -10.18
N PRO A 203 -1.35 -1.09 -9.59
CA PRO A 203 -2.15 -2.20 -9.07
C PRO A 203 -2.48 -3.21 -10.18
N ASN A 204 -2.74 -4.46 -9.81
CA ASN A 204 -3.15 -5.54 -10.72
C ASN A 204 -2.12 -5.96 -11.78
N ARG A 205 -0.87 -5.49 -11.71
CA ARG A 205 0.25 -6.20 -12.34
C ARG A 205 0.63 -7.35 -11.43
N GLY A 206 -0.05 -8.49 -11.62
CA GLY A 206 0.40 -9.74 -11.06
C GLY A 206 1.83 -10.02 -11.54
N TYR A 207 2.56 -10.81 -10.77
CA TYR A 207 3.70 -11.55 -11.29
C TYR A 207 3.15 -12.28 -12.53
N GLU A 208 3.44 -11.79 -13.74
CA GLU A 208 3.54 -12.70 -14.86
C GLU A 208 4.61 -13.67 -14.37
N SER A 209 4.18 -14.85 -13.89
CA SER A 209 5.06 -16.00 -13.87
C SER A 209 5.73 -15.94 -15.21
N ARG A 210 7.03 -15.61 -15.22
CA ARG A 210 7.86 -15.77 -16.38
C ARG A 210 7.80 -17.27 -16.61
N ASN A 211 6.77 -17.69 -17.33
CA ASN A 211 6.63 -19.00 -17.91
C ASN A 211 7.80 -19.05 -18.88
N SER A 212 8.94 -19.39 -18.30
CA SER A 212 10.15 -19.84 -18.94
C SER A 212 9.85 -21.26 -19.42
N SER A 213 8.78 -21.38 -20.19
CA SER A 213 8.38 -22.56 -20.92
C SER A 213 8.94 -22.39 -22.32
N GLY A 214 10.27 -22.41 -22.37
CA GLY A 214 11.07 -22.26 -23.57
C GLY A 214 12.39 -22.94 -23.31
N CYS A 215 12.29 -24.25 -23.06
CA CYS A 215 13.37 -25.21 -22.94
C CYS A 215 14.52 -24.86 -23.89
N SER A 216 15.68 -24.59 -23.29
CA SER A 216 16.97 -24.55 -23.96
C SER A 216 17.22 -25.89 -24.65
N THR A 217 17.20 -25.89 -25.99
CA THR A 217 18.03 -26.82 -26.75
C THR A 217 19.14 -26.02 -27.41
N PRO A 218 20.42 -26.29 -27.10
CA PRO A 218 21.52 -25.74 -27.87
C PRO A 218 21.66 -26.59 -29.14
N ARG A 219 21.26 -26.05 -30.29
CA ARG A 219 21.77 -26.56 -31.57
C ARG A 219 22.91 -25.67 -32.02
N LYS A 220 24.08 -26.32 -32.08
CA LYS A 220 25.32 -25.91 -32.72
C LYS A 220 25.05 -25.19 -34.05
N ASP A 221 25.49 -23.95 -34.15
CA ASP A 221 26.01 -23.44 -35.41
C ASP A 221 27.53 -23.46 -35.27
N LEU A 222 28.14 -24.46 -35.91
CA LEU A 222 29.57 -24.49 -36.17
C LEU A 222 29.83 -23.67 -37.43
N GLU A 223 30.84 -22.82 -37.27
CA GLU A 223 31.60 -22.03 -38.24
C GLU A 223 31.67 -22.52 -39.69
N VAL A 224 31.55 -21.51 -40.57
CA VAL A 224 32.45 -21.14 -41.68
C VAL A 224 32.54 -22.08 -42.88
N GLN A 225 32.18 -21.53 -44.05
CA GLN A 225 33.05 -21.59 -45.23
C GLN A 225 32.85 -20.34 -46.10
N GLU A 226 33.87 -19.47 -46.06
CA GLU A 226 34.24 -18.61 -47.18
C GLU A 226 34.54 -19.48 -48.40
N GLU A 227 34.07 -19.09 -49.57
CA GLU A 227 34.76 -19.36 -50.83
C GLU A 227 34.50 -18.19 -51.79
N ASP A 228 35.47 -17.28 -51.82
CA ASP A 228 35.77 -16.45 -52.99
C ASP A 228 36.36 -17.36 -54.07
N ALA A 229 35.81 -17.34 -55.28
CA ALA A 229 36.56 -17.66 -56.48
C ALA A 229 35.99 -16.89 -57.69
N ILE A 230 36.73 -15.87 -58.07
CA ILE A 230 36.75 -15.24 -59.39
C ILE A 230 37.13 -16.29 -60.43
N SER A 231 36.33 -16.44 -61.51
CA SER A 231 36.82 -16.39 -62.89
C SER A 231 35.69 -16.34 -63.92
#